data_AF-A0A535W6A0-F1
#
_entry.id   AF-A0A535W6A0-F1
#
_cell.length_a   1.000
_cell.length_b   1.000
_cell.length_c   1.000
_cell.angle_alpha   90.00
_cell.angle_beta   90.00
_cell.angle_gamma   90.00
#
_symmetry.space_group_name_H-M   'P 1'
#
loop_
_entity.id
_entity.type
_entity.pdbx_description
1 polymer ?
#
loop_
_entity_poly.entity_id
_entity_poly.type
_entity_poly.pdbx_seq_one_letter_code
_entity_poly.pdbx_strand_id
1 'polypeptide(L)'
;MADQPLLGVRPGAAIDREVTQLALLARPAYVGAAWLFAILIPVQFFLAGTGMFSTTGFSPHMYLGLGLHGISGALIAFALIGRLPRRALEYGVLQFILIGLQVVLVRVGSPSSTIAIEPQFVSSVITAIMQPIHDVLHGNSGLVASLHAVNALAISAVAVLAVLYARKLR
;
A
#
# COMPACT_ATOMS: atom_id res chain seq x y z
N MET A 1 -17.93 -53.53 31.63
CA MET A 1 -16.89 -52.97 30.74
C MET A 1 -17.30 -51.54 30.44
N ALA A 2 -16.52 -50.57 30.92
CA ALA A 2 -16.81 -49.16 30.76
C ALA A 2 -16.14 -48.66 29.46
N ASP A 3 -16.96 -48.19 28.52
CA ASP A 3 -16.49 -47.50 27.33
C ASP A 3 -16.02 -46.09 27.74
N GLN A 4 -14.71 -45.95 27.94
CA GLN A 4 -14.05 -44.65 28.04
C GLN A 4 -13.94 -44.05 26.62
N PRO A 5 -14.53 -42.88 26.34
CA PRO A 5 -14.28 -42.21 25.08
C PRO A 5 -12.83 -41.70 25.09
N LEU A 6 -12.01 -42.27 24.19
CA LEU A 6 -10.68 -41.75 23.85
C LEU A 6 -10.81 -40.28 23.46
N LEU A 7 -10.51 -39.40 24.41
CA LEU A 7 -10.34 -37.96 24.22
C LEU A 7 -9.10 -37.68 23.36
N GLY A 8 -9.18 -38.03 22.09
CA GLY A 8 -8.34 -37.44 21.07
C GLY A 8 -8.82 -36.02 20.82
N VAL A 9 -8.15 -35.04 21.42
CA VAL A 9 -8.27 -33.64 21.00
C VAL A 9 -7.95 -33.61 19.50
N ARG A 10 -8.98 -33.49 18.66
CA ARG A 10 -8.82 -33.46 17.22
C ARG A 10 -7.90 -32.28 16.88
N PRO A 11 -6.78 -32.49 16.16
CA PRO A 11 -5.86 -31.42 15.77
C PRO A 11 -6.55 -30.21 15.12
N GLY A 12 -7.70 -30.44 14.45
CA GLY A 12 -8.52 -29.37 13.86
C GLY A 12 -9.05 -28.33 14.84
N ALA A 13 -9.36 -28.69 16.10
CA ALA A 13 -9.95 -27.76 17.06
C ALA A 13 -9.00 -26.64 17.53
N ALA A 14 -7.69 -26.82 17.35
CA ALA A 14 -6.68 -25.79 17.61
C ALA A 14 -6.52 -24.87 16.38
N ILE A 15 -6.39 -25.44 15.18
CA ILE A 15 -6.29 -24.69 13.91
C ILE A 15 -7.54 -23.83 13.69
N ASP A 16 -8.73 -24.40 13.91
CA ASP A 16 -10.01 -23.68 13.76
C ASP A 16 -10.11 -22.50 14.74
N ARG A 17 -9.55 -22.66 15.96
CA ARG A 17 -9.50 -21.58 16.97
C ARG A 17 -8.57 -20.45 16.57
N GLU A 18 -7.38 -20.78 16.07
CA GLU A 18 -6.41 -19.78 15.59
C GLU A 18 -6.95 -19.02 14.38
N VAL A 19 -7.54 -19.71 13.41
CA VAL A 19 -8.19 -19.09 12.24
C VAL A 19 -9.32 -18.15 12.68
N THR A 20 -10.11 -18.56 13.68
CA THR A 20 -11.17 -17.72 14.23
C THR A 20 -10.61 -16.49 14.94
N GLN A 21 -9.54 -16.63 15.72
CA GLN A 21 -8.89 -15.48 16.40
C GLN A 21 -8.26 -14.50 15.40
N LEU A 22 -7.56 -14.99 14.37
CA LEU A 22 -6.99 -14.14 13.32
C LEU A 22 -8.08 -13.39 12.54
N ALA A 23 -9.19 -14.05 12.22
CA ALA A 23 -10.33 -13.40 11.57
C ALA A 23 -10.96 -12.32 12.47
N LEU A 24 -11.05 -12.55 13.78
CA LEU A 24 -11.55 -11.56 14.75
C LEU A 24 -10.63 -10.34 14.86
N LEU A 25 -9.31 -10.53 14.79
CA LEU A 25 -8.33 -9.44 14.82
C LEU A 25 -8.21 -8.69 13.50
N ALA A 26 -8.59 -9.31 12.37
CA ALA A 26 -8.47 -8.69 11.06
C ALA A 26 -9.32 -7.42 10.90
N ARG A 27 -10.51 -7.36 11.52
CA ARG A 27 -11.38 -6.18 11.47
C ARG A 27 -10.77 -4.95 12.17
N PRO A 28 -10.37 -5.01 13.46
CA PRO A 28 -9.69 -3.88 14.09
C PRO A 28 -8.34 -3.56 13.44
N ALA A 29 -7.60 -4.56 12.94
CA ALA A 29 -6.36 -4.34 12.19
C ALA A 29 -6.61 -3.56 10.89
N TYR A 30 -7.63 -3.92 10.11
CA TYR A 30 -8.04 -3.18 8.92
C TYR A 30 -8.40 -1.73 9.26
N VAL A 31 -9.19 -1.52 10.32
CA VAL A 31 -9.57 -0.19 10.80
C VAL A 31 -8.34 0.64 11.17
N GLY A 32 -7.41 0.05 11.93
CA GLY A 32 -6.16 0.71 12.32
C GLY A 32 -5.30 1.08 11.11
N ALA A 33 -5.13 0.14 10.18
CA ALA A 33 -4.37 0.36 8.95
C ALA A 33 -4.97 1.46 8.07
N ALA A 34 -6.30 1.52 7.95
CA ALA A 34 -6.97 2.56 7.16
C ALA A 34 -6.73 3.97 7.75
N TRP A 35 -6.82 4.10 9.07
CA TRP A 35 -6.52 5.36 9.75
C TRP A 35 -5.05 5.74 9.66
N LEU A 36 -4.15 4.80 9.90
CA LEU A 36 -2.71 5.02 9.77
C LEU A 36 -2.35 5.50 8.37
N PHE A 37 -2.88 4.82 7.34
CA PHE A 37 -2.69 5.22 5.94
C PHE A 37 -3.14 6.67 5.72
N ALA A 38 -4.36 7.03 6.15
CA ALA A 38 -4.90 8.38 5.96
C ALA A 38 -4.08 9.46 6.68
N ILE A 39 -3.59 9.20 7.88
CA ILE A 39 -2.76 10.14 8.67
C ILE A 39 -1.39 10.38 8.03
N LEU A 40 -0.82 9.34 7.39
CA LEU A 40 0.49 9.44 6.75
C LEU A 40 0.46 10.17 5.40
N ILE A 41 -0.71 10.38 4.79
CA ILE A 41 -0.83 11.13 3.53
C ILE A 41 -0.39 12.60 3.67
N PRO A 42 -0.86 13.38 4.65
CA PRO A 42 -0.33 14.73 4.89
C PRO A 42 1.20 14.75 5.07
N VAL A 43 1.75 13.75 5.76
CA VAL A 43 3.22 13.61 5.92
C VAL A 43 3.88 13.41 4.57
N GLN A 44 3.28 12.63 3.66
CA GLN A 44 3.81 12.48 2.30
C GLN A 44 3.85 13.76 1.50
N PHE A 45 2.80 14.58 1.56
CA PHE A 45 2.79 15.88 0.90
C PHE A 45 3.85 16.81 1.49
N PHE A 46 4.00 16.81 2.82
CA PHE A 46 5.05 17.56 3.50
C PHE A 46 6.45 17.14 3.02
N LEU A 47 6.75 15.83 3.00
CA LEU A 47 8.06 15.31 2.56
C LEU A 47 8.32 15.54 1.07
N ALA A 48 7.29 15.50 0.22
CA ALA A 48 7.42 15.89 -1.18
C ALA A 48 7.77 17.38 -1.31
N GLY A 49 7.12 18.23 -0.50
CA GLY A 49 7.42 19.65 -0.41
C GLY A 49 8.85 19.92 0.06
N THR A 50 9.32 19.22 1.10
CA THR A 50 10.73 19.37 1.53
C THR A 50 11.70 18.94 0.46
N GLY A 51 11.42 17.87 -0.29
CA GLY A 51 12.26 17.44 -1.42
C GLY A 51 12.32 18.47 -2.55
N MET A 52 11.24 19.22 -2.77
CA MET A 52 11.15 20.26 -3.80
C MET A 52 11.80 21.59 -3.36
N PHE A 53 11.64 21.98 -2.10
CA PHE A 53 11.96 23.33 -1.62
C PHE A 53 13.15 23.38 -0.64
N SER A 54 13.81 22.25 -0.36
CA SER A 54 14.96 22.19 0.55
C SER A 54 16.07 21.28 0.04
N THR A 55 17.18 21.19 0.78
CA THR A 55 18.33 20.33 0.44
C THR A 55 18.19 18.87 0.88
N THR A 56 17.09 18.49 1.56
CA THR A 56 16.89 17.13 2.08
C THR A 56 16.58 16.09 0.99
N GLY A 57 16.25 16.53 -0.22
CA GLY A 57 15.92 15.66 -1.35
C GLY A 57 14.65 14.83 -1.13
N PHE A 58 14.33 13.94 -2.07
CA PHE A 58 13.08 13.15 -2.07
C PHE A 58 13.17 11.81 -1.33
N SER A 59 14.34 11.44 -0.81
CA SER A 59 14.54 10.12 -0.19
C SER A 59 13.53 9.79 0.93
N PRO A 60 13.28 10.68 1.92
CA PRO A 60 12.26 10.42 2.95
C PRO A 60 10.86 10.19 2.38
N HIS A 61 10.46 10.97 1.38
CA HIS A 61 9.18 10.83 0.68
C HIS A 61 9.06 9.47 -0.03
N MET A 62 10.15 9.02 -0.67
CA MET A 62 10.19 7.73 -1.37
C MET A 62 10.07 6.55 -0.38
N TYR A 63 10.79 6.59 0.75
CA TYR A 63 10.71 5.54 1.78
C TYR A 63 9.33 5.48 2.45
N LEU A 64 8.74 6.63 2.78
CA LEU A 64 7.37 6.64 3.29
C LEU A 64 6.37 6.14 2.24
N GLY A 65 6.62 6.41 0.96
CA GLY A 65 5.83 5.90 -0.16
C GLY A 65 5.84 4.38 -0.26
N LEU A 66 7.02 3.77 -0.10
CA LEU A 66 7.15 2.31 0.01
C LEU A 66 6.37 1.78 1.23
N GLY A 67 6.47 2.45 2.38
CA GLY A 67 5.73 2.08 3.58
C GLY A 67 4.20 2.10 3.37
N LEU A 68 3.68 3.15 2.74
CA LEU A 68 2.26 3.25 2.38
C LEU A 68 1.84 2.16 1.39
N HIS A 69 2.70 1.80 0.44
CA HIS A 69 2.45 0.68 -0.47
C HIS A 69 2.31 -0.63 0.33
N GLY A 70 3.21 -0.87 1.29
CA GLY A 70 3.11 -1.99 2.23
C GLY A 70 1.80 -1.99 3.04
N ILE A 71 1.38 -0.84 3.56
CA ILE A 71 0.12 -0.70 4.30
C ILE A 71 -1.09 -0.99 3.40
N SER A 72 -1.06 -0.59 2.12
CA SER A 72 -2.13 -0.96 1.17
C SER A 72 -2.21 -2.48 0.95
N GLY A 73 -1.07 -3.16 0.88
CA GLY A 73 -1.01 -4.63 0.89
C GLY A 73 -1.59 -5.23 2.17
N ALA A 74 -1.30 -4.62 3.33
CA ALA A 74 -1.88 -5.05 4.61
C ALA A 74 -3.41 -4.88 4.65
N LEU A 75 -3.96 -3.80 4.09
CA LEU A 75 -5.42 -3.62 3.97
C LEU A 75 -6.06 -4.75 3.16
N ILE A 76 -5.43 -5.14 2.04
CA ILE A 76 -5.86 -6.29 1.22
C ILE A 76 -5.83 -7.57 2.06
N ALA A 77 -4.70 -7.85 2.73
CA ALA A 77 -4.53 -9.04 3.54
C ALA A 77 -5.58 -9.13 4.66
N PHE A 78 -5.80 -8.05 5.42
CA PHE A 78 -6.79 -8.02 6.48
C PHE A 78 -8.23 -8.17 5.95
N ALA A 79 -8.54 -7.59 4.79
CA ALA A 79 -9.84 -7.80 4.15
C ALA A 79 -10.08 -9.27 3.78
N LEU A 80 -9.05 -9.97 3.26
CA LEU A 80 -9.13 -11.38 2.91
C LEU A 80 -9.21 -12.29 4.14
N ILE A 81 -8.30 -12.10 5.12
CA ILE A 81 -8.24 -12.90 6.36
C ILE A 81 -9.54 -12.74 7.16
N GLY A 82 -10.01 -11.51 7.31
CA GLY A 82 -11.25 -11.20 8.03
C GLY A 82 -12.52 -11.47 7.24
N ARG A 83 -12.41 -11.94 5.99
CA ARG A 83 -13.55 -12.12 5.05
C ARG A 83 -14.47 -10.90 5.03
N LEU A 84 -13.86 -9.70 5.03
CA LEU A 84 -14.59 -8.45 5.05
C LEU A 84 -15.36 -8.27 3.73
N PRO A 85 -16.44 -7.47 3.72
CA PRO A 85 -17.20 -7.23 2.49
C PRO A 85 -16.30 -6.67 1.37
N ARG A 86 -16.65 -7.00 0.11
CA ARG A 86 -15.85 -6.69 -1.09
C ARG A 86 -15.33 -5.25 -1.17
N ARG A 87 -16.11 -4.28 -0.68
CA ARG A 87 -15.70 -2.87 -0.62
C ARG A 87 -14.40 -2.64 0.16
N ALA A 88 -14.15 -3.40 1.23
CA ALA A 88 -12.91 -3.33 2.00
C ALA A 88 -11.69 -3.71 1.12
N LEU A 89 -11.85 -4.79 0.37
CA LEU A 89 -10.83 -5.29 -0.56
C LEU A 89 -10.61 -4.30 -1.70
N GLU A 90 -11.69 -3.75 -2.28
CA GLU A 90 -11.65 -2.79 -3.38
C GLU A 90 -10.80 -1.55 -3.02
N TYR A 91 -10.96 -0.99 -1.81
CA TYR A 91 -10.14 0.14 -1.39
C TYR A 91 -8.67 -0.20 -1.21
N GLY A 92 -8.36 -1.36 -0.60
CA GLY A 92 -6.96 -1.81 -0.47
C GLY A 92 -6.28 -2.02 -1.83
N VAL A 93 -6.97 -2.70 -2.75
CA VAL A 93 -6.49 -2.94 -4.12
C VAL A 93 -6.31 -1.64 -4.89
N LEU A 94 -7.28 -0.72 -4.79
CA LEU A 94 -7.20 0.56 -5.46
C LEU A 94 -6.01 1.39 -4.94
N GLN A 95 -5.74 1.41 -3.63
CA GLN A 95 -4.54 2.07 -3.10
C GLN A 95 -3.25 1.43 -3.59
N PHE A 96 -3.20 0.11 -3.61
CA PHE A 96 -2.03 -0.61 -4.10
C PHE A 96 -1.71 -0.23 -5.55
N ILE A 97 -2.73 -0.22 -6.41
CA ILE A 97 -2.59 0.16 -7.82
C ILE A 97 -2.19 1.62 -7.96
N LEU A 98 -2.87 2.55 -7.28
CA LEU A 98 -2.60 3.99 -7.42
C LEU A 98 -1.20 4.36 -6.91
N ILE A 99 -0.73 3.74 -5.81
CA ILE A 99 0.65 3.96 -5.35
C ILE A 99 1.65 3.32 -6.32
N GLY A 100 1.37 2.13 -6.86
CA GLY A 100 2.21 1.53 -7.90
C GLY A 100 2.33 2.45 -9.13
N LEU A 101 1.22 3.08 -9.52
CA LEU A 101 1.21 4.08 -10.58
C LEU A 101 2.04 5.32 -10.21
N GLN A 102 2.08 5.77 -8.95
CA GLN A 102 3.00 6.86 -8.54
C GLN A 102 4.45 6.50 -8.82
N VAL A 103 4.86 5.27 -8.49
CA VAL A 103 6.23 4.81 -8.72
C VAL A 103 6.54 4.79 -10.22
N VAL A 104 5.62 4.28 -11.04
CA VAL A 104 5.77 4.29 -12.50
C VAL A 104 5.90 5.72 -13.02
N LEU A 105 5.03 6.64 -12.60
CA LEU A 105 5.09 8.04 -13.03
C LEU A 105 6.43 8.69 -12.66
N VAL A 106 6.93 8.48 -11.45
CA VAL A 106 8.26 8.98 -11.04
C VAL A 106 9.36 8.40 -11.91
N ARG A 107 9.32 7.10 -12.21
CA ARG A 107 10.30 6.43 -13.08
C ARG A 107 10.24 6.89 -14.53
N VAL A 108 9.06 7.22 -15.04
CA VAL A 108 8.91 7.82 -16.37
C VAL A 108 9.54 9.22 -16.40
N GLY A 109 9.33 10.03 -15.35
CA GLY A 109 9.95 11.36 -15.25
C GLY A 109 11.45 11.32 -14.96
N SER A 110 11.90 10.31 -14.23
CA SER A 110 13.29 10.12 -13.80
C SER A 110 13.64 8.62 -13.77
N PRO A 111 14.10 8.05 -14.89
CA PRO A 111 14.32 6.59 -15.03
C PRO A 111 15.33 5.98 -14.06
N SER A 112 16.26 6.78 -13.56
CA SER A 112 17.27 6.39 -12.56
C SER A 112 16.82 6.58 -11.11
N SER A 113 15.57 7.02 -10.87
CA SER A 113 15.06 7.29 -9.52
C SER A 113 14.82 6.00 -8.71
N THR A 114 15.82 5.57 -7.95
CA THR A 114 15.76 4.33 -7.15
C THR A 114 15.71 4.60 -5.65
N ILE A 115 15.20 3.63 -4.89
CA ILE A 115 15.42 3.55 -3.44
C ILE A 115 16.58 2.61 -3.15
N ALA A 116 17.39 2.88 -2.12
CA ALA A 116 18.63 2.14 -1.87
C ALA A 116 18.42 0.66 -1.54
N ILE A 117 17.22 0.27 -1.10
CA ILE A 117 16.85 -1.13 -0.81
C ILE A 117 16.51 -1.95 -2.06
N GLU A 118 16.39 -1.31 -3.23
CA GLU A 118 16.07 -2.00 -4.48
C GLU A 118 17.28 -2.79 -4.98
N PRO A 119 17.12 -4.08 -5.32
CA PRO A 119 18.20 -4.86 -5.91
C PRO A 119 18.68 -4.24 -7.23
N GLN A 120 20.00 -4.19 -7.43
CA GLN A 120 20.62 -3.58 -8.63
C GLN A 120 20.10 -4.13 -9.95
N PHE A 121 19.77 -5.42 -10.02
CA PHE A 121 19.19 -5.98 -11.25
C PHE A 121 17.79 -5.43 -11.51
N VAL A 122 16.97 -5.21 -10.47
CA VAL A 122 15.61 -4.67 -10.58
C VAL A 122 15.66 -3.23 -11.07
N SER A 123 16.52 -2.39 -10.47
CA SER A 123 16.70 -1.02 -10.92
C SER A 123 17.16 -0.96 -12.37
N SER A 124 18.13 -1.80 -12.77
CA SER A 124 18.63 -1.86 -14.14
C SER A 124 17.53 -2.24 -15.15
N VAL A 125 16.72 -3.26 -14.83
CA VAL A 125 15.60 -3.69 -15.68
C VAL A 125 14.54 -2.58 -15.77
N ILE A 126 14.17 -1.96 -14.66
CA ILE A 126 13.16 -0.89 -14.67
C ILE A 126 13.68 0.32 -15.46
N THR A 127 14.92 0.74 -15.26
CA THR A 127 15.51 1.84 -16.03
C THR A 127 15.52 1.53 -17.52
N ALA A 128 15.88 0.31 -17.93
CA ALA A 128 15.85 -0.11 -19.33
C ALA A 128 14.43 -0.06 -19.94
N ILE A 129 13.39 -0.35 -19.16
CA ILE A 129 11.99 -0.26 -19.59
C ILE A 129 11.50 1.19 -19.66
N MET A 130 11.91 2.03 -18.70
CA MET A 130 11.36 3.38 -18.52
C MET A 130 12.07 4.42 -19.39
N GLN A 131 13.34 4.20 -19.75
CA GLN A 131 14.13 5.13 -20.55
C GLN A 131 13.49 5.42 -21.93
N PRO A 132 13.04 4.43 -22.71
CA PRO A 132 12.38 4.71 -24.00
C PRO A 132 11.10 5.54 -23.85
N ILE A 133 10.34 5.32 -22.77
CA ILE A 133 9.11 6.08 -22.49
C ILE A 133 9.45 7.53 -22.15
N HIS A 134 10.48 7.73 -21.32
CA HIS A 134 11.00 9.05 -20.98
C HIS A 134 11.43 9.83 -22.24
N ASP A 135 12.16 9.17 -23.15
CA ASP A 135 12.69 9.77 -24.38
C ASP A 135 11.55 10.18 -25.34
N VAL A 136 10.52 9.33 -25.48
CA VAL A 136 9.30 9.62 -26.27
C VAL A 136 8.53 10.81 -25.70
N LEU A 137 8.48 10.94 -24.37
CA LEU A 137 7.87 12.10 -23.72
C LEU A 137 8.77 13.34 -23.75
N HIS A 138 9.95 13.26 -24.38
CA HIS A 138 10.95 14.33 -24.45
C HIS A 138 11.31 14.90 -23.07
N GLY A 139 11.28 14.05 -22.04
CA GLY A 139 11.51 14.47 -20.67
C GLY A 139 10.50 15.53 -20.17
N ASN A 140 9.26 15.55 -20.69
CA ASN A 140 8.20 16.49 -20.30
C ASN A 140 7.78 16.28 -18.82
N SER A 141 8.64 16.76 -17.94
CA SER A 141 8.56 16.64 -16.49
C SER A 141 7.33 17.34 -15.94
N GLY A 142 6.83 18.39 -16.60
CA GLY A 142 5.60 19.08 -16.22
C GLY A 142 4.35 18.22 -16.37
N LEU A 143 4.23 17.46 -17.47
CA LEU A 143 3.11 16.53 -17.67
C LEU A 143 3.16 15.40 -16.63
N VAL A 144 4.32 14.78 -16.45
CA VAL A 144 4.51 13.68 -15.48
C VAL A 144 4.24 14.15 -14.05
N ALA A 145 4.73 15.34 -13.67
CA ALA A 145 4.48 15.92 -12.36
C ALA A 145 2.98 16.21 -12.14
N SER A 146 2.27 16.68 -13.17
CA SER A 146 0.83 16.93 -13.10
C SER A 146 0.04 15.64 -12.90
N LEU A 147 0.38 14.58 -13.66
CA LEU A 147 -0.23 13.26 -13.49
C LEU A 147 0.06 12.68 -12.11
N HIS A 148 1.29 12.84 -11.62
CA HIS A 148 1.67 12.41 -10.27
C HIS A 148 0.87 13.15 -9.18
N ALA A 149 0.65 14.46 -9.34
CA ALA A 149 -0.17 15.25 -8.42
C ALA A 149 -1.65 14.82 -8.44
N VAL A 150 -2.24 14.65 -9.63
CA VAL A 150 -3.63 14.17 -9.77
C VAL A 150 -3.81 12.78 -9.14
N ASN A 151 -2.86 11.87 -9.39
CA ASN A 151 -2.88 10.54 -8.79
C ASN A 151 -2.74 10.59 -7.25
N ALA A 152 -1.94 11.51 -6.70
CA ALA A 152 -1.86 11.75 -5.25
C ALA A 152 -3.22 12.17 -4.64
N LEU A 153 -3.99 12.99 -5.36
CA LEU A 153 -5.36 13.35 -4.95
C LEU A 153 -6.30 12.14 -4.99
N ALA A 154 -6.19 11.28 -6.00
CA ALA A 154 -6.96 10.04 -6.08
C ALA A 154 -6.64 9.10 -4.90
N ILE A 155 -5.36 8.92 -4.57
CA ILE A 155 -4.93 8.18 -3.37
C ILE A 155 -5.56 8.78 -2.11
N SER A 156 -5.54 10.11 -1.97
CA SER A 156 -6.12 10.81 -0.83
C SER A 156 -7.63 10.56 -0.70
N ALA A 157 -8.35 10.67 -1.82
CA ALA A 157 -9.79 10.43 -1.85
C ALA A 157 -10.15 9.00 -1.44
N VAL A 158 -9.44 7.99 -1.98
CA VAL A 158 -9.70 6.59 -1.66
C VAL A 158 -9.32 6.26 -0.21
N ALA A 159 -8.28 6.88 0.34
CA ALA A 159 -7.95 6.74 1.76
C ALA A 159 -9.08 7.25 2.67
N VAL A 160 -9.67 8.40 2.32
CA VAL A 160 -10.86 8.92 3.02
C VAL A 160 -12.03 7.94 2.91
N LEU A 161 -12.31 7.40 1.71
CA LEU A 161 -13.37 6.40 1.53
C LEU A 161 -13.11 5.12 2.36
N ALA A 162 -11.86 4.66 2.42
CA ALA A 162 -11.46 3.52 3.23
C ALA A 162 -11.70 3.78 4.72
N VAL A 163 -11.36 4.98 5.22
CA VAL A 163 -11.63 5.39 6.60
C VAL A 163 -13.13 5.50 6.88
N LEU A 164 -13.89 6.15 6.00
CA LEU A 164 -15.35 6.28 6.15
C LEU A 164 -16.03 4.90 6.18
N TYR A 165 -15.54 3.95 5.39
CA TYR A 165 -16.00 2.57 5.43
C TYR A 165 -15.55 1.86 6.71
N ALA A 166 -14.29 2.01 7.13
CA ALA A 166 -13.76 1.43 8.36
C ALA A 166 -14.53 1.89 9.61
N ARG A 167 -15.05 3.12 9.62
CA ARG A 167 -15.93 3.61 10.70
C ARG A 167 -17.25 2.84 10.81
N LYS A 168 -17.76 2.30 9.69
CA LYS A 168 -18.96 1.44 9.66
C LYS A 168 -18.66 -0.02 10.05
N LEU A 169 -17.38 -0.37 10.13
CA LEU A 169 -16.92 -1.66 10.62
C LEU A 169 -16.65 -1.67 12.13
N ARG A 170 -16.82 -0.56 12.83
CA ARG A 170 -16.81 -0.53 14.31
C ARG A 170 -18.21 -0.87 14.80
#